data_AF-A0A1I7FL21-F1
#
_entry.id   AF-A0A1I7FL21-F1
#
_cell.length_a   1.000
_cell.length_b   1.000
_cell.length_c   1.000
_cell.angle_alpha   90.00
_cell.angle_beta   90.00
_cell.angle_gamma   90.00
#
_symmetry.space_group_name_H-M   'P 1'
#
loop_
_entity.id
_entity.type
_entity.pdbx_description
1 polymer ?
#
loop_
_entity_poly.entity_id
_entity_poly.type
_entity_poly.pdbx_seq_one_letter_code
_entity_poly.pdbx_strand_id
1 'polypeptide(L)'
;MRLQPLSMPLAPDLAERVEACLGAACALPRCDLTVGGLLASCAAGEAQLVGIFEGDRFVAAGVTQVRQHRGGRLSCWVLSLGGRAAGPWRSVIAAVERGAARLGCTTVEFVGRRGWARVLPDYTAAPCELGHHFTKRIGA
;
A
#
# COMPACT_ATOMS: atom_id res chain seq x y z
N MET A 1 4.89 2.28 -14.97
CA MET A 1 4.41 1.44 -13.85
C MET A 1 2.90 1.38 -13.90
N ARG A 2 2.33 0.18 -13.82
CA ARG A 2 0.89 -0.06 -13.78
C ARG A 2 0.53 -0.69 -12.44
N LEU A 3 -0.44 -0.12 -11.73
CA LEU A 3 -1.10 -0.78 -10.60
C LEU A 3 -2.27 -1.60 -11.14
N GLN A 4 -2.39 -2.85 -10.72
CA GLN A 4 -3.52 -3.71 -11.06
C GLN A 4 -4.10 -4.33 -9.80
N PRO A 5 -5.42 -4.24 -9.58
CA PRO A 5 -6.10 -5.05 -8.57
C PRO A 5 -5.83 -6.54 -8.86
N LEU A 6 -5.43 -7.28 -7.84
CA LEU A 6 -5.33 -8.72 -7.90
C LEU A 6 -6.50 -9.31 -7.14
N SER A 7 -7.17 -10.29 -7.74
CA SER A 7 -8.29 -11.01 -7.12
C SER A 7 -7.78 -12.30 -6.49
N MET A 8 -8.37 -12.67 -5.36
CA MET A 8 -8.10 -13.96 -4.73
C MET A 8 -9.01 -15.05 -5.36
N PRO A 9 -8.54 -16.31 -5.47
CA PRO A 9 -7.19 -16.78 -5.16
C PRO A 9 -6.18 -16.41 -6.25
N LEU A 10 -4.91 -16.24 -5.86
CA LEU A 10 -3.82 -16.00 -6.81
C LEU A 10 -3.36 -17.32 -7.47
N ALA A 11 -2.82 -17.22 -8.68
CA ALA A 11 -2.03 -18.31 -9.26
C ALA A 11 -0.80 -18.60 -8.36
N PRO A 12 -0.38 -19.87 -8.18
CA PRO A 12 0.66 -20.23 -7.22
C PRO A 12 1.99 -19.47 -7.39
N ASP A 13 2.43 -19.27 -8.63
CA ASP A 13 3.67 -18.55 -8.96
C ASP A 13 3.60 -17.05 -8.65
N LEU A 14 2.42 -16.46 -8.76
CA LEU A 14 2.16 -15.08 -8.37
C LEU A 14 2.01 -14.95 -6.85
N ALA A 15 1.39 -15.93 -6.20
CA ALA A 15 1.22 -15.99 -4.75
C ALA A 15 2.58 -15.92 -4.05
N GLU A 16 3.53 -16.77 -4.44
CA GLU A 16 4.89 -16.79 -3.87
C GLU A 16 5.59 -15.42 -3.98
N ARG A 17 5.46 -14.76 -5.13
CA ARG A 17 6.07 -13.43 -5.36
C ARG A 17 5.40 -12.34 -4.54
N VAL A 18 4.07 -12.40 -4.40
CA VAL A 18 3.31 -11.47 -3.57
C VAL A 18 3.70 -11.65 -2.09
N GLU A 19 3.73 -12.89 -1.61
CA GLU A 19 4.11 -13.20 -0.23
C GLU A 19 5.53 -12.73 0.08
N ALA A 20 6.49 -12.95 -0.81
CA ALA A 20 7.85 -12.45 -0.66
C ALA A 20 7.89 -10.90 -0.56
N CYS A 21 7.09 -10.21 -1.39
CA CYS A 21 7.00 -8.75 -1.35
C CYS A 21 6.39 -8.24 -0.04
N LEU A 22 5.26 -8.81 0.38
CA LEU A 22 4.57 -8.42 1.60
C LEU A 22 5.39 -8.78 2.84
N GLY A 23 6.04 -9.94 2.85
CA GLY A 23 6.88 -10.43 3.95
C GLY A 23 8.03 -9.49 4.27
N ALA A 24 8.70 -8.93 3.25
CA ALA A 24 9.75 -7.94 3.45
C ALA A 24 9.25 -6.64 4.12
N ALA A 25 8.01 -6.24 3.85
CA ALA A 25 7.39 -5.07 4.48
C ALA A 25 6.92 -5.39 5.91
N CYS A 26 6.34 -6.57 6.14
CA CYS A 26 5.90 -7.02 7.46
C CYS A 26 7.06 -7.36 8.42
N ALA A 27 8.25 -7.68 7.89
CA ALA A 27 9.45 -7.92 8.68
C ALA A 27 10.06 -6.65 9.29
N LEU A 28 9.50 -5.46 9.03
CA LEU A 28 9.97 -4.22 9.62
C LEU A 28 9.75 -4.22 11.14
N PRO A 29 10.71 -3.71 11.93
CA PRO A 29 10.55 -3.59 13.37
C PRO A 29 9.28 -2.81 13.72
N ARG A 30 8.49 -3.34 14.67
CA ARG A 30 7.20 -2.78 15.12
C ARG A 30 6.07 -2.82 14.08
N CYS A 31 6.20 -3.59 13.00
CA CYS A 31 5.03 -3.92 12.17
C CYS A 31 4.18 -4.97 12.91
N ASP A 32 2.90 -4.68 13.09
CA ASP A 32 1.90 -5.56 13.70
C ASP A 32 1.10 -6.35 12.66
N LEU A 33 1.35 -6.11 11.38
CA LEU A 33 0.70 -6.80 10.27
C LEU A 33 1.44 -8.09 9.90
N THR A 34 0.69 -9.13 9.59
CA THR A 34 1.23 -10.39 9.05
C THR A 34 0.82 -10.57 7.60
N VAL A 35 1.62 -11.29 6.82
CA VAL A 35 1.27 -11.62 5.43
C VAL A 35 -0.06 -12.39 5.38
N GLY A 36 -0.22 -13.38 6.25
CA GLY A 36 -1.47 -14.15 6.35
C GLY A 36 -2.69 -13.29 6.69
N GLY A 37 -2.56 -12.37 7.65
CA GLY A 37 -3.64 -11.44 8.01
C GLY A 37 -4.02 -10.50 6.85
N LEU A 38 -3.02 -9.97 6.13
CA LEU A 38 -3.26 -9.12 4.97
C LEU A 38 -3.99 -9.87 3.84
N LEU A 39 -3.56 -11.10 3.53
CA LEU A 39 -4.19 -11.93 2.51
C LEU A 39 -5.60 -12.35 2.93
N ALA A 40 -5.83 -12.62 4.21
CA ALA A 40 -7.16 -12.92 4.74
C ALA A 40 -8.11 -11.73 4.59
N SER A 41 -7.69 -10.51 4.94
CA SER A 41 -8.50 -9.31 4.71
C SER A 41 -8.77 -9.06 3.22
N CYS A 42 -7.84 -9.40 2.33
CA CYS A 42 -8.09 -9.32 0.89
C CYS A 42 -9.13 -10.36 0.42
N ALA A 43 -9.05 -11.59 0.91
CA ALA A 43 -10.02 -12.64 0.59
C ALA A 43 -11.42 -12.33 1.15
N ALA A 44 -11.50 -11.65 2.29
CA ALA A 44 -12.74 -11.18 2.89
C ALA A 44 -13.33 -9.92 2.22
N GLY A 45 -12.63 -9.31 1.26
CA GLY A 45 -13.06 -8.06 0.61
C GLY A 45 -12.91 -6.80 1.48
N GLU A 46 -12.22 -6.90 2.62
CA GLU A 46 -11.96 -5.79 3.53
C GLU A 46 -10.76 -4.93 3.10
N ALA A 47 -9.92 -5.48 2.23
CA ALA A 47 -8.76 -4.83 1.65
C ALA A 47 -8.59 -5.26 0.18
N GLN A 48 -7.79 -4.50 -0.56
CA GLN A 48 -7.47 -4.76 -1.95
C GLN A 48 -5.98 -5.08 -2.08
N LEU A 49 -5.67 -6.28 -2.57
CA LEU A 49 -4.34 -6.62 -3.03
C LEU A 49 -4.07 -5.92 -4.37
N VAL A 50 -2.90 -5.29 -4.50
CA VAL A 50 -2.48 -4.63 -5.74
C VAL A 50 -1.12 -5.16 -6.20
N GLY A 51 -1.05 -5.57 -7.45
CA GLY A 51 0.19 -5.90 -8.13
C GLY A 51 0.74 -4.68 -8.85
N ILE A 52 2.06 -4.52 -8.83
CA ILE A 52 2.78 -3.42 -9.48
C ILE A 52 3.62 -4.02 -10.59
N PHE A 53 3.42 -3.50 -11.80
CA PHE A 53 4.04 -4.03 -13.01
C PHE A 53 4.84 -2.97 -13.79
N GLU A 54 5.98 -3.40 -14.32
CA GLU A 54 6.78 -2.71 -15.32
C GLU A 54 6.62 -3.42 -16.67
N GLY A 55 5.79 -2.87 -17.56
CA GLY A 55 5.29 -3.65 -18.69
C GLY A 55 4.49 -4.85 -18.16
N ASP A 56 4.87 -6.05 -18.59
CA ASP A 56 4.27 -7.32 -18.12
C ASP A 56 5.03 -7.94 -16.94
N ARG A 57 6.12 -7.32 -16.50
CA ARG A 57 6.93 -7.84 -15.40
C ARG A 57 6.35 -7.40 -14.06
N PHE A 58 6.04 -8.36 -13.19
CA PHE A 58 5.74 -8.12 -11.77
C PHE A 58 6.99 -7.62 -11.03
N VAL A 59 6.88 -6.50 -10.31
CA VAL A 59 8.01 -5.87 -9.61
C VAL A 59 7.78 -5.62 -8.12
N ALA A 60 6.53 -5.53 -7.68
CA ALA A 60 6.15 -5.25 -6.30
C ALA A 60 4.69 -5.61 -6.05
N ALA A 61 4.33 -5.75 -4.77
CA ALA A 61 2.96 -5.92 -4.32
C ALA A 61 2.66 -4.95 -3.19
N GLY A 62 1.39 -4.62 -3.01
CA GLY A 62 0.92 -3.90 -1.85
C GLY A 62 -0.51 -4.27 -1.50
N VAL A 63 -0.94 -3.85 -0.32
CA VAL A 63 -2.31 -3.99 0.15
C VAL A 63 -2.82 -2.61 0.52
N THR A 64 -3.97 -2.25 -0.04
CA THR A 64 -4.64 -0.98 0.24
C THR A 64 -6.01 -1.23 0.86
N GLN A 65 -6.45 -0.36 1.76
CA GLN A 65 -7.77 -0.44 2.38
C GLN A 65 -8.43 0.94 2.36
N VAL A 66 -9.67 1.01 1.88
CA VAL A 66 -10.48 2.22 2.03
C VAL A 66 -11.10 2.21 3.42
N ARG A 67 -10.90 3.26 4.19
CA ARG A 67 -11.47 3.45 5.53
C ARG A 67 -12.39 4.66 5.53
N GLN A 68 -13.57 4.49 6.12
CA GLN A 68 -14.50 5.57 6.36
C GLN A 68 -14.26 6.16 7.75
N HIS A 69 -14.17 7.49 7.81
CA HIS A 69 -14.01 8.26 9.04
C HIS A 69 -15.34 8.91 9.44
N ARG A 70 -15.37 9.46 10.66
CA ARG A 70 -16.47 10.32 11.12
C ARG A 70 -16.76 11.43 10.10
N GLY A 71 -18.03 11.68 9.84
CA GLY A 71 -18.48 12.67 8.84
C GLY A 71 -18.41 12.17 7.39
N GLY A 72 -18.26 10.86 7.16
CA GLY A 72 -18.36 10.25 5.84
C GLY A 72 -17.09 10.36 4.97
N ARG A 73 -16.01 10.97 5.48
CA ARG A 73 -14.75 11.11 4.75
C ARG A 73 -14.09 9.76 4.51
N LEU A 74 -13.64 9.51 3.29
CA LEU A 74 -12.89 8.30 2.93
C LEU A 74 -11.38 8.58 2.87
N SER A 75 -10.59 7.65 3.41
CA SER A 75 -9.12 7.62 3.28
C SER A 75 -8.68 6.28 2.69
N CYS A 76 -7.69 6.30 1.82
CA CYS A 76 -7.00 5.08 1.38
C CYS A 76 -5.76 4.84 2.23
N TRP A 77 -5.74 3.73 2.95
CA TRP A 77 -4.60 3.27 3.72
C TRP A 77 -3.77 2.30 2.89
N VAL A 78 -2.47 2.57 2.73
CA VAL A 78 -1.51 1.57 2.24
C VAL A 78 -1.02 0.78 3.45
N LEU A 79 -1.57 -0.42 3.63
CA LEU A 79 -1.27 -1.28 4.78
C LEU A 79 0.12 -1.90 4.65
N SER A 80 0.47 -2.33 3.44
CA SER A 80 1.77 -2.89 3.12
C SER A 80 2.15 -2.56 1.69
N LEU A 81 3.43 -2.33 1.45
CA LEU A 81 3.99 -2.07 0.13
C LEU A 81 5.44 -2.54 0.11
N GLY A 82 5.72 -3.55 -0.71
CA GLY A 82 7.03 -4.19 -0.78
C GLY A 82 7.37 -4.72 -2.17
N GLY A 83 8.65 -4.93 -2.42
CA GLY A 83 9.19 -5.29 -3.73
C GLY A 83 10.64 -4.86 -3.86
N ARG A 84 11.13 -4.68 -5.09
CA ARG A 84 12.56 -4.35 -5.34
C ARG A 84 13.03 -3.14 -4.51
N ALA A 85 14.18 -3.27 -3.84
CA ALA A 85 14.65 -2.35 -2.80
C ALA A 85 14.74 -0.86 -3.21
N ALA A 86 14.98 -0.55 -4.49
CA ALA A 86 15.05 0.80 -5.04
C ALA A 86 13.87 1.13 -5.99
N GLY A 87 12.71 0.47 -5.80
CA GLY A 87 11.56 0.61 -6.69
C GLY A 87 11.15 2.06 -6.95
N PRO A 88 10.41 2.32 -8.04
CA PRO A 88 9.96 3.66 -8.44
C PRO A 88 8.79 4.13 -7.55
N TRP A 89 9.01 4.16 -6.24
CA TRP A 89 8.02 4.28 -5.19
C TRP A 89 7.14 5.53 -5.32
N ARG A 90 7.72 6.65 -5.78
CA ARG A 90 6.95 7.86 -6.14
C ARG A 90 5.83 7.57 -7.13
N SER A 91 6.15 6.85 -8.22
CA SER A 91 5.17 6.54 -9.26
C SER A 91 4.11 5.54 -8.79
N VAL A 92 4.50 4.60 -7.92
CA VAL A 92 3.62 3.60 -7.31
C VAL A 92 2.61 4.29 -6.40
N ILE A 93 3.09 5.14 -5.49
CA ILE A 93 2.23 5.90 -4.58
C ILE A 93 1.32 6.85 -5.37
N ALA A 94 1.82 7.54 -6.40
CA ALA A 94 0.98 8.37 -7.27
C ALA A 94 -0.13 7.56 -7.97
N ALA A 95 0.12 6.30 -8.32
CA ALA A 95 -0.92 5.42 -8.87
C ALA A 95 -1.95 5.00 -7.82
N VAL A 96 -1.52 4.76 -6.56
CA VAL A 96 -2.43 4.57 -5.42
C VAL A 96 -3.29 5.82 -5.20
N GLU A 97 -2.70 7.02 -5.20
CA GLU A 97 -3.42 8.29 -5.06
C GLU A 97 -4.52 8.45 -6.10
N ARG A 98 -4.21 8.17 -7.38
CA ARG A 98 -5.22 8.20 -8.46
C ARG A 98 -6.32 7.16 -8.26
N GLY A 99 -5.97 5.96 -7.79
CA GLY A 99 -6.95 4.91 -7.46
C GLY A 99 -7.87 5.34 -6.32
N ALA A 100 -7.28 5.86 -5.24
CA ALA A 100 -7.98 6.37 -4.08
C ALA A 100 -8.94 7.52 -4.44
N ALA A 101 -8.51 8.46 -5.27
CA ALA A 101 -9.35 9.58 -5.73
C ALA A 101 -10.59 9.08 -6.50
N ARG A 102 -10.45 8.07 -7.38
CA ARG A 102 -11.59 7.48 -8.09
C ARG A 102 -12.59 6.78 -7.17
N LEU A 103 -12.14 6.32 -6.01
CA LEU A 103 -12.98 5.72 -4.97
C LEU A 103 -13.57 6.76 -4.01
N GLY A 104 -13.37 8.06 -4.26
CA GLY A 104 -13.87 9.14 -3.40
C GLY A 104 -13.04 9.40 -2.15
N CYS A 105 -11.85 8.81 -2.04
CA CYS A 105 -10.93 9.12 -0.94
C CYS A 105 -10.36 10.54 -1.10
N THR A 106 -10.33 11.28 0.01
CA THR A 106 -9.71 12.63 0.08
C THR A 106 -8.31 12.60 0.65
N THR A 107 -7.85 11.44 1.12
CA THR A 107 -6.58 11.27 1.82
C THR A 107 -5.95 9.92 1.47
N VAL A 108 -4.63 9.89 1.33
CA VAL A 108 -3.82 8.67 1.34
C VAL A 108 -2.93 8.66 2.57
N GLU A 109 -2.91 7.53 3.26
CA GLU A 109 -2.25 7.35 4.56
C GLU A 109 -1.44 6.05 4.58
N PHE A 110 -0.30 6.04 5.26
CA PHE A 110 0.46 4.82 5.54
C PHE A 110 1.44 5.01 6.70
N VAL A 111 1.84 3.92 7.35
CA VAL A 111 2.94 3.94 8.31
C VAL A 111 4.19 3.39 7.65
N GLY A 112 5.32 4.07 7.81
CA GLY A 112 6.57 3.67 7.22
C GLY A 112 7.81 4.19 7.93
N ARG A 113 8.97 3.79 7.41
CA ARG A 113 10.28 4.28 7.85
C ARG A 113 10.44 5.77 7.53
N ARG A 114 11.14 6.52 8.39
CA ARG A 114 11.46 7.96 8.21
C ARG A 114 12.02 8.30 6.81
N GLY A 115 12.76 7.39 6.19
CA GLY A 115 13.33 7.56 4.84
C GLY A 115 12.30 7.83 3.74
N TRP A 116 11.04 7.44 3.94
CA TRP A 116 9.94 7.74 3.02
C TRP A 116 9.72 9.25 2.81
N ALA A 117 10.08 10.11 3.77
CA ALA A 117 9.99 11.57 3.60
C ALA A 117 10.88 12.10 2.46
N ARG A 118 12.00 11.41 2.16
CA ARG A 118 12.86 11.77 1.00
C ARG A 118 12.22 11.35 -0.32
N VAL A 119 11.47 10.25 -0.29
CA VAL A 119 10.76 9.70 -1.45
C VAL A 119 9.46 10.45 -1.69
N LEU A 120 8.79 10.95 -0.66
CA LEU A 120 7.47 11.58 -0.74
C LEU A 120 7.47 12.89 0.07
N PRO A 121 8.13 13.95 -0.43
CA PRO A 121 8.26 15.22 0.28
C PRO A 121 6.93 15.94 0.47
N ASP A 122 5.93 15.64 -0.36
CA ASP A 122 4.59 16.25 -0.29
C ASP A 122 3.67 15.56 0.73
N TYR A 123 4.14 14.54 1.43
CA TYR A 123 3.43 13.91 2.53
C TYR A 123 3.83 14.56 3.85
N THR A 124 2.84 14.87 4.67
CA THR A 124 3.08 15.20 6.08
C THR A 124 3.53 13.92 6.78
N ALA A 125 4.64 13.98 7.52
CA ALA A 125 5.19 12.85 8.27
C ALA A 125 5.21 13.17 9.78
N ALA A 126 4.55 12.35 10.58
CA ALA A 126 4.55 12.48 12.04
C ALA A 126 5.01 11.17 12.70
N PRO A 127 5.85 11.19 13.75
CA PRO A 127 6.20 10.00 14.51
C PRO A 127 4.95 9.32 15.09
N CYS A 128 4.95 7.99 15.14
CA CYS A 128 3.95 7.18 15.83
C CYS A 128 4.63 5.93 16.43
N GLU A 129 3.91 5.16 17.24
CA GLU A 129 4.45 3.97 17.92
C GLU A 129 5.11 2.98 16.94
N LEU A 130 4.50 2.77 15.78
CA LEU A 130 4.94 1.80 14.77
C LEU A 130 5.99 2.37 13.80
N GLY A 131 6.26 3.68 13.80
CA GLY A 131 7.16 4.31 12.83
C GLY A 131 6.88 5.78 12.60
N HIS A 132 6.63 6.17 11.35
CA HIS A 132 6.13 7.49 11.00
C HIS A 132 4.83 7.32 10.20
N HIS A 133 3.78 8.01 10.62
CA HIS A 133 2.55 8.14 9.88
C HIS A 133 2.72 9.20 8.79
N PHE A 134 2.55 8.78 7.55
CA PHE A 134 2.58 9.63 6.37
C PHE A 134 1.15 9.87 5.90
N THR A 135 0.79 11.14 5.72
CA THR A 135 -0.54 11.56 5.29
C THR A 135 -0.43 12.59 4.18
N LYS A 136 -1.23 12.42 3.12
CA LYS A 136 -1.39 13.42 2.05
C LYS A 136 -2.85 13.56 1.70
N ARG A 137 -3.33 14.80 1.63
CA ARG A 137 -4.63 15.11 1.04
C ARG A 137 -4.53 14.99 -0.49
N ILE A 138 -5.49 14.31 -1.09
CA ILE A 138 -5.58 14.07 -2.53
C ILE A 138 -6.88 14.67 -3.05
N GLY A 139 -6.84 15.24 -4.24
CA GLY A 139 -7.95 16.03 -4.78
C GLY A 139 -7.96 17.45 -4.23
N ALA A 140 -7.32 18.35 -4.97
CA ALA A 140 -7.61 19.78 -5.01
C ALA A 140 -8.07 20.10 -6.44
#